data_AF-A0A954X263-F1
#
_entry.id   AF-A0A954X263-F1
#
_cell.length_a   1.000
_cell.length_b   1.000
_cell.length_c   1.000
_cell.angle_alpha   90.00
_cell.angle_beta   90.00
_cell.angle_gamma   90.00
#
_symmetry.space_group_name_H-M   'P 1'
#
loop_
_entity.id
_entity.type
_entity.pdbx_description
1 polymer ?
#
loop_
_entity_poly.entity_id
_entity_poly.type
_entity_poly.pdbx_seq_one_letter_code
_entity_poly.pdbx_strand_id
1 'polypeptide(L)'
;MSDQATELRKLVLRAARERVAAAAPPPKMIALFGGRPEVGVTTLAIELALAVARQGLRAVLVDADLRRAEIARRCKLRENNGIAEVL
;
A
#
# COMPACT_ATOMS: atom_id res chain seq x y z
N MET A 1 27.31 6.86 8.96
CA MET A 1 26.27 6.24 9.80
C MET A 1 25.10 5.92 8.89
N SER A 2 24.76 4.65 8.66
CA SER A 2 23.60 4.30 7.81
C SER A 2 22.34 4.48 8.64
N ASP A 3 21.50 5.44 8.25
CA ASP A 3 20.15 5.54 8.78
C ASP A 3 19.20 4.57 8.06
N GLN A 4 17.96 4.47 8.53
CA GLN A 4 16.93 3.63 7.91
C GLN A 4 16.66 4.02 6.45
N ALA A 5 16.78 5.31 6.13
CA ALA A 5 16.57 5.78 4.77
C ALA A 5 17.69 5.31 3.82
N THR A 6 18.92 5.12 4.33
CA THR A 6 20.05 4.57 3.58
C THR A 6 19.79 3.10 3.23
N GLU A 7 19.31 2.30 4.18
CA GLU A 7 18.99 0.89 3.92
C GLU A 7 17.78 0.73 3.00
N LEU A 8 16.76 1.59 3.15
CA LEU A 8 15.62 1.62 2.23
C LEU A 8 16.05 1.93 0.80
N ARG A 9 16.90 2.94 0.59
CA ARG A 9 17.43 3.27 -0.75
C ARG A 9 18.19 2.11 -1.37
N LYS A 10 19.00 1.38 -0.58
CA LYS A 10 19.71 0.19 -1.06
C LYS A 10 18.75 -0.91 -1.51
N LEU A 11 17.68 -1.17 -0.76
CA LEU A 11 16.64 -2.13 -1.13
C LEU A 11 15.94 -1.72 -2.44
N VAL A 12 15.54 -0.45 -2.56
CA VAL A 12 14.89 0.08 -3.78
C VAL A 12 15.79 -0.10 -5.01
N LEU A 13 17.08 0.23 -4.88
CA LEU A 13 18.05 0.10 -5.98
C LEU A 13 18.27 -1.36 -6.40
N ARG A 14 18.20 -2.32 -5.46
CA ARG A 14 18.28 -3.75 -5.77
C ARG A 14 17.04 -4.23 -6.52
N ALA A 15 15.84 -3.92 -6.01
CA ALA A 15 14.58 -4.31 -6.65
C ALA A 15 14.43 -3.72 -8.06
N ALA A 16 14.91 -2.49 -8.30
CA ALA A 16 14.90 -1.88 -9.63
C ALA A 16 15.81 -2.62 -10.63
N ARG A 17 16.92 -3.20 -10.16
CA ARG A 17 17.89 -3.96 -10.98
C ARG A 17 17.41 -5.38 -11.29
N GLU A 18 16.63 -6.00 -10.38
CA GLU A 18 16.13 -7.37 -10.52
C GLU A 18 14.99 -7.53 -11.53
N ARG A 19 14.46 -6.45 -12.10
CA ARG A 19 13.41 -6.48 -13.14
C ARG A 19 13.78 -7.24 -14.42
N VAL A 20 15.01 -7.73 -14.58
CA VAL A 20 15.50 -8.39 -15.80
C VAL A 20 15.60 -9.93 -15.69
N ALA A 21 15.45 -10.55 -14.51
CA ALA A 21 15.58 -12.01 -14.38
C ALA A 21 14.22 -12.70 -14.15
N ALA A 22 13.75 -13.40 -15.19
CA ALA A 22 12.66 -14.41 -15.21
C ALA A 22 11.60 -14.24 -14.10
N ALA A 23 10.68 -13.31 -14.29
CA ALA A 23 9.75 -12.87 -13.26
C ALA A 23 8.70 -13.94 -12.93
N ALA A 24 8.66 -14.36 -11.66
CA ALA A 24 7.45 -14.90 -11.06
C ALA A 24 6.25 -13.98 -11.39
N PRO A 25 5.03 -14.51 -11.52
CA PRO A 25 3.86 -13.68 -11.80
C PRO A 25 3.78 -12.54 -10.77
N PRO A 26 3.47 -11.30 -11.20
CA PRO A 26 3.45 -10.16 -10.31
C PRO A 26 2.50 -10.41 -9.13
N PRO A 27 2.86 -9.93 -7.91
CA PRO A 27 2.02 -10.14 -6.73
C PRO A 27 0.62 -9.54 -6.97
N LYS A 28 -0.42 -10.35 -6.73
CA LYS A 28 -1.82 -9.94 -6.91
C LYS A 28 -2.40 -9.21 -5.69
N MET A 29 -1.73 -9.28 -4.54
CA MET A 29 -2.18 -8.71 -3.27
C MET A 29 -0.97 -8.19 -2.48
N ILE A 30 -1.11 -7.03 -1.88
CA ILE A 30 -0.13 -6.41 -1.01
C ILE A 30 -0.84 -6.02 0.29
N ALA A 31 -0.31 -6.47 1.42
CA ALA A 31 -0.79 -6.09 2.74
C ALA A 31 0.21 -5.12 3.38
N LEU A 32 -0.27 -3.98 3.87
CA LEU A 32 0.55 -2.94 4.48
C LEU A 32 0.26 -2.87 5.98
N PHE A 33 1.32 -2.96 6.79
CA PHE A 33 1.25 -2.90 8.24
C PHE A 33 2.29 -1.91 8.77
N GLY A 34 2.01 -1.33 9.93
CA GLY A 34 2.90 -0.40 10.61
C GLY A 34 3.32 -0.96 11.96
N GLY A 35 4.58 -0.74 12.34
CA GLY A 35 5.06 -1.16 13.67
C GLY A 35 4.54 -0.29 14.82
N ARG A 36 3.96 0.89 14.52
CA ARG A 36 3.40 1.84 15.50
C ARG A 36 2.22 2.61 14.89
N PRO A 37 1.34 3.20 15.71
CA PRO A 37 0.34 4.16 15.22
C PRO A 37 1.00 5.32 14.46
N GLU A 38 0.27 5.89 13.50
CA GLU A 38 0.63 7.14 12.81
C GLU A 38 1.94 7.13 12.01
N VAL A 39 2.54 5.97 11.76
CA VAL A 39 3.72 5.85 10.87
C VAL A 39 3.41 6.07 9.38
N GLY A 40 2.16 6.38 9.05
CA GLY A 40 1.73 6.74 7.69
C GLY A 40 1.30 5.58 6.80
N VAL A 41 0.99 4.40 7.35
CA VAL A 41 0.56 3.22 6.57
C VAL A 41 -0.63 3.53 5.67
N THR A 42 -1.68 4.16 6.21
CA THR A 42 -2.88 4.52 5.44
C THR A 42 -2.55 5.49 4.31
N THR A 43 -1.69 6.48 4.56
CA THR A 43 -1.23 7.41 3.51
C THR A 43 -0.48 6.67 2.41
N LEU A 44 0.44 5.77 2.78
CA LEU A 44 1.19 4.97 1.82
C LEU A 44 0.27 4.04 1.01
N ALA A 45 -0.74 3.44 1.63
CA ALA A 45 -1.71 2.58 0.97
C ALA A 45 -2.50 3.33 -0.11
N ILE A 46 -2.98 4.54 0.20
CA ILE A 46 -3.70 5.40 -0.73
C ILE A 46 -2.80 5.82 -1.91
N GLU A 47 -1.59 6.31 -1.63
CA GLU A 47 -0.66 6.75 -2.66
C GLU A 47 -0.17 5.60 -3.55
N LEU A 48 0.04 4.41 -2.97
CA LEU A 48 0.39 3.21 -3.74
C LEU A 48 -0.75 2.81 -4.69
N ALA A 49 -1.99 2.79 -4.21
CA ALA A 49 -3.15 2.48 -5.04
C ALA A 49 -3.29 3.50 -6.19
N LEU A 50 -3.08 4.79 -5.93
CA LEU A 50 -3.06 5.84 -6.95
C LEU A 50 -1.91 5.65 -7.95
N ALA A 51 -0.71 5.31 -7.50
CA ALA A 51 0.44 5.07 -8.37
C ALA A 51 0.23 3.86 -9.29
N VAL A 52 -0.40 2.79 -8.79
CA VAL A 52 -0.78 1.63 -9.59
C VAL A 52 -1.87 2.00 -10.60
N ALA A 53 -2.91 2.72 -10.18
CA ALA A 53 -3.98 3.18 -11.06
C ALA A 53 -3.47 4.12 -12.18
N ARG A 54 -2.54 5.03 -11.87
CA ARG A 54 -1.89 5.93 -12.84
C ARG A 54 -1.05 5.19 -13.89
N GLN A 55 -0.64 3.96 -13.64
CA GLN A 55 0.02 3.09 -14.62
C GLN A 55 -0.99 2.34 -15.52
N GLY A 56 -2.29 2.63 -15.41
CA GLY A 56 -3.34 1.97 -16.19
C GLY A 56 -3.76 0.60 -15.64
N LEU A 57 -3.28 0.23 -14.45
CA LEU A 57 -3.63 -1.04 -13.80
C LEU A 57 -4.89 -0.88 -12.97
N ARG A 58 -5.74 -1.93 -12.96
CA ARG A 58 -6.89 -2.01 -12.07
C ARG A 58 -6.42 -2.43 -10.69
N ALA A 59 -6.71 -1.61 -9.68
CA ALA A 59 -6.37 -1.89 -8.29
C ALA A 59 -7.62 -1.74 -7.40
N VAL A 60 -7.67 -2.54 -6.34
CA VAL A 60 -8.64 -2.42 -5.26
C VAL A 60 -7.87 -2.10 -3.99
N LEU A 61 -8.27 -1.02 -3.32
CA LEU A 61 -7.75 -0.64 -2.01
C LEU A 61 -8.78 -1.04 -0.95
N VAL A 62 -8.37 -1.86 0.02
CA VAL A 62 -9.22 -2.33 1.11
C VAL A 62 -8.71 -1.74 2.43
N ASP A 63 -9.60 -1.12 3.20
CA ASP A 63 -9.30 -0.75 4.58
C ASP A 63 -9.51 -1.96 5.48
N ALA A 64 -8.41 -2.60 5.90
CA ALA A 64 -8.45 -3.79 6.75
C ALA A 64 -8.34 -3.47 8.25
N ASP A 65 -8.19 -2.19 8.64
CA ASP A 65 -8.24 -1.80 10.06
C ASP A 65 -9.69 -1.49 10.47
N LEU A 66 -10.44 -2.54 10.78
CA LEU A 66 -11.87 -2.42 11.16
C LEU A 66 -12.10 -1.60 12.43
N ARG A 67 -11.06 -1.38 13.24
CA ARG A 67 -11.19 -0.59 14.47
C ARG A 67 -11.07 0.91 14.21
N ARG A 68 -10.34 1.30 13.17
CA ARG A 68 -10.00 2.69 12.86
C ARG A 68 -9.92 2.90 11.35
N ALA A 69 -10.96 2.51 10.63
CA ALA A 69 -11.02 2.73 9.19
C ALA A 69 -10.92 4.25 8.91
N GLU A 70 -10.02 4.63 8.01
CA GLU A 70 -9.77 6.03 7.65
C GLU A 70 -9.77 6.29 6.15
N ILE A 71 -9.71 5.24 5.31
CA ILE A 71 -9.53 5.41 3.87
C ILE A 71 -10.71 6.17 3.26
N ALA A 72 -11.96 5.80 3.58
CA ALA A 72 -13.13 6.47 3.03
C ALA A 72 -13.18 7.96 3.39
N ARG A 73 -12.96 8.31 4.67
CA ARG A 73 -12.81 9.70 5.12
C ARG A 73 -11.71 10.46 4.38
N ARG A 74 -10.51 9.89 4.25
CA ARG A 74 -9.35 10.52 3.58
C ARG A 74 -9.57 10.70 2.08
N CYS A 75 -10.31 9.79 1.45
CA CYS A 75 -10.67 9.84 0.04
C CYS A 75 -11.99 10.58 -0.24
N LYS A 76 -12.63 11.15 0.78
CA LYS A 76 -13.93 11.86 0.68
C LYS A 76 -15.03 10.98 0.05
N LEU A 77 -15.03 9.69 0.37
CA LEU A 77 -16.05 8.74 -0.05
C LEU A 77 -17.20 8.74 0.95
N ARG A 78 -18.41 8.46 0.47
CA ARG A 78 -19.55 8.19 1.35
C ARG A 78 -19.43 6.79 1.93
N GLU A 79 -19.44 6.68 3.24
CA GLU A 79 -19.48 5.41 3.96
C GLU A 79 -20.94 4.95 4.03
N ASN A 80 -21.35 4.11 3.08
CA ASN A 80 -22.70 3.54 3.08
C ASN A 80 -22.71 2.11 3.63
N ASN A 81 -21.73 1.29 3.24
CA ASN A 81 -21.43 -0.06 3.74
C ASN A 81 -19.95 -0.34 3.42
N GLY A 82 -19.24 -1.02 4.33
CA GLY A 82 -17.86 -1.47 4.19
C GLY A 82 -17.72 -2.99 4.32
N ILE A 83 -16.50 -3.43 4.60
CA ILE A 83 -16.19 -4.86 4.75
C ILE A 83 -16.71 -5.43 6.08
N ALA A 84 -16.94 -4.57 7.08
CA ALA A 84 -17.43 -4.96 8.40
C ALA A 84 -18.90 -5.43 8.39
N GLU A 85 -19.70 -5.00 7.41
CA GLU A 85 -21.08 -5.46 7.24
C GLU A 85 -21.16 -6.79 6.46
N VAL A 86 -20.05 -7.25 5.87
CA VAL A 86 -20.00 -8.48 5.05
C VAL A 86 -19.35 -9.65 5.81
N LEU A 87 -18.49 -9.37 6.79
CA LEU A 87 -17.72 -10.37 7.55
C LEU A 87 -18.20 -10.47 8.99
#